data_AF-M8AIJ8-F1
#
_entry.id   AF-M8AIJ8-F1
#
_cell.length_a   1.000
_cell.length_b   1.000
_cell.length_c   1.000
_cell.angle_alpha   90.00
_cell.angle_beta   90.00
_cell.angle_gamma   90.00
#
_symmetry.space_group_name_H-M   'P 1'
#
loop_
_entity.id
_entity.type
_entity.pdbx_description
1 polymer ?
#
loop_
_entity_poly.entity_id
_entity_poly.type
_entity_poly.pdbx_seq_one_letter_code
_entity_poly.pdbx_strand_id
1 'polypeptide(L)'
;MENNLPVNIREYQELAKKALPKMHYDYINGGAEDEHTLRDNIAAYGRILYCSYTASSRGGGYSKSCGSIMVAPANANLEGLMPIDDLDTTDGSKLEKYVRDTLDPSLSWKDVEWLKSITSLPILLKGIVTAEDARKAVEAGAASIIVSNHGARQLDYAPATISALEEVHRTNARRLPFCSKAS
;
A
#
# COMPACT_ATOMS: atom_id res chain seq x y z
N MET A 1 -21.47 -21.71 23.93
CA MET A 1 -21.40 -20.76 22.80
C MET A 1 -20.18 -21.16 21.99
N GLU A 2 -20.36 -21.56 20.73
CA GLU A 2 -19.25 -21.96 19.86
C GLU A 2 -18.25 -20.79 19.73
N ASN A 3 -16.98 -21.07 20.02
CA ASN A 3 -15.87 -20.16 19.76
C ASN A 3 -15.62 -20.12 18.24
N ASN A 4 -16.44 -19.38 17.52
CA ASN A 4 -16.29 -19.21 16.08
C ASN A 4 -15.29 -18.09 15.79
N LEU A 5 -14.00 -18.41 15.96
CA LEU A 5 -12.91 -17.48 15.64
C LEU A 5 -12.88 -17.24 14.12
N PRO A 6 -12.76 -15.98 13.68
CA PRO A 6 -12.68 -15.66 12.25
C PRO A 6 -11.47 -16.34 11.59
N VAL A 7 -11.70 -16.97 10.43
CA VAL A 7 -10.68 -17.74 9.69
C VAL A 7 -10.14 -17.02 8.46
N ASN A 8 -10.77 -15.91 8.05
CA ASN A 8 -10.32 -15.08 6.94
C ASN A 8 -10.58 -13.59 7.18
N ILE A 9 -9.95 -12.74 6.36
CA ILE A 9 -10.01 -11.28 6.49
C ILE A 9 -11.44 -10.73 6.35
N ARG A 10 -12.29 -11.35 5.52
CA ARG A 10 -13.68 -10.89 5.33
C ARG A 10 -14.52 -11.07 6.59
N GLU A 11 -14.28 -12.15 7.33
CA GLU A 11 -14.95 -12.37 8.63
C GLU A 11 -14.52 -11.33 9.67
N TYR A 12 -13.24 -10.95 9.69
CA TYR A 12 -12.79 -9.82 10.51
C TYR A 12 -13.46 -8.50 10.11
N GLN A 13 -13.65 -8.25 8.81
CA GLN A 13 -14.34 -7.06 8.31
C GLN A 13 -15.81 -7.00 8.76
N GLU A 14 -16.51 -8.14 8.78
CA GLU A 14 -17.89 -8.22 9.29
C GLU A 14 -17.98 -8.05 10.80
N LEU A 15 -17.01 -8.57 11.56
CA LEU A 15 -16.92 -8.32 13.00
C LEU A 15 -16.66 -6.83 13.28
N ALA A 16 -15.76 -6.20 12.53
CA ALA A 16 -15.47 -4.78 12.64
C ALA A 16 -16.71 -3.92 12.32
N LYS A 17 -17.51 -4.29 11.32
CA LYS A 17 -18.76 -3.61 10.96
C LYS A 17 -19.78 -3.60 12.10
N LYS A 18 -19.82 -4.68 12.89
CA LYS A 18 -20.72 -4.80 14.06
C LYS A 18 -20.18 -4.04 15.27
N ALA A 19 -18.85 -3.95 15.40
CA ALA A 19 -18.19 -3.38 16.57
C ALA A 19 -17.96 -1.86 16.48
N LEU A 20 -17.81 -1.30 15.27
CA LEU A 20 -17.45 0.09 15.07
C LEU A 20 -18.67 0.99 14.79
N PRO A 21 -18.67 2.26 15.25
CA PRO A 21 -19.63 3.24 14.79
C PRO A 21 -19.56 3.40 13.26
N LYS A 22 -20.71 3.57 12.60
CA LYS A 22 -20.82 3.63 11.14
C LYS A 22 -19.81 4.57 10.49
N MET A 23 -19.66 5.78 11.02
CA MET A 23 -18.72 6.78 10.53
C MET A 23 -17.27 6.27 10.50
N HIS A 24 -16.82 5.60 11.56
CA HIS A 24 -15.45 5.08 11.65
C HIS A 24 -15.24 3.90 10.71
N TYR A 25 -16.24 3.02 10.64
CA TYR A 25 -16.21 1.89 9.72
C TYR A 25 -16.11 2.36 8.26
N ASP A 26 -16.97 3.29 7.86
CA ASP A 26 -16.98 3.85 6.51
C ASP A 26 -15.67 4.59 6.21
N TYR A 27 -15.14 5.36 7.17
CA TYR A 27 -13.86 6.04 7.00
C TYR A 27 -12.71 5.07 6.77
N ILE A 28 -12.69 3.91 7.42
CA ILE A 28 -11.62 2.91 7.26
C ILE A 28 -11.81 2.09 5.98
N ASN A 29 -13.05 1.70 5.69
CA ASN A 29 -13.36 0.73 4.65
C ASN A 29 -13.66 1.35 3.28
N GLY A 30 -13.90 2.66 3.22
CA GLY A 30 -14.22 3.39 2.00
C GLY A 30 -13.01 3.76 1.15
N GLY A 31 -13.28 3.98 -0.13
CA GLY A 31 -12.35 4.48 -1.15
C GLY A 31 -12.63 5.93 -1.54
N ALA A 32 -11.87 6.42 -2.53
CA ALA A 32 -12.11 7.71 -3.15
C ALA A 32 -13.31 7.66 -4.11
N GLU A 33 -13.99 8.79 -4.25
CA GLU A 33 -15.06 9.03 -5.24
C GLU A 33 -16.14 7.93 -5.29
N ASP A 34 -16.27 7.23 -6.42
CA ASP A 34 -17.27 6.18 -6.60
C ASP A 34 -16.72 4.77 -6.31
N GLU A 35 -15.49 4.70 -5.80
CA GLU A 35 -14.77 3.51 -5.37
C GLU A 35 -14.46 2.51 -6.50
N HIS A 36 -14.35 2.98 -7.74
CA HIS A 36 -14.01 2.13 -8.89
C HIS A 36 -12.69 1.38 -8.66
N THR A 37 -11.65 2.11 -8.27
CA THR A 37 -10.31 1.59 -8.01
C THR A 37 -10.30 0.63 -6.84
N LEU A 38 -11.13 0.87 -5.81
CA LEU A 38 -11.23 -0.03 -4.65
C LEU A 38 -11.80 -1.38 -5.07
N ARG A 39 -12.88 -1.35 -5.87
CA ARG A 39 -13.47 -2.57 -6.44
C ARG A 39 -12.49 -3.28 -7.36
N ASP A 40 -11.78 -2.55 -8.22
CA ASP A 40 -10.82 -3.17 -9.15
C ASP A 40 -9.60 -3.74 -8.42
N ASN A 41 -9.09 -3.08 -7.37
CA ASN A 41 -8.01 -3.60 -6.52
C ASN A 41 -8.31 -5.02 -6.02
N ILE A 42 -9.57 -5.27 -5.60
CA ILE A 42 -10.01 -6.58 -5.11
C ILE A 42 -10.25 -7.54 -6.29
N ALA A 43 -10.98 -7.09 -7.32
CA ALA A 43 -11.36 -7.92 -8.45
C ALA A 43 -10.15 -8.39 -9.29
N ALA A 44 -9.09 -7.60 -9.34
CA ALA A 44 -7.89 -7.89 -10.11
C ALA A 44 -7.18 -9.18 -9.73
N TYR A 45 -7.23 -9.56 -8.45
CA TYR A 45 -6.67 -10.85 -8.00
C TYR A 45 -7.40 -12.04 -8.62
N GLY A 46 -8.70 -11.92 -8.90
CA GLY A 46 -9.48 -12.96 -9.58
C GLY A 46 -9.10 -13.13 -11.06
N ARG A 47 -8.43 -12.15 -11.67
CA ARG A 47 -7.95 -12.23 -13.06
C ARG A 47 -6.65 -13.04 -13.19
N ILE A 48 -5.96 -13.30 -12.08
CA ILE A 48 -4.70 -14.02 -12.06
C ILE A 48 -4.98 -15.50 -11.81
N LEU A 49 -4.76 -16.31 -12.84
CA LEU A 49 -4.89 -17.75 -12.76
C LEU A 49 -3.56 -18.38 -12.38
N TYR A 50 -3.53 -19.10 -11.26
CA TYR A 50 -2.42 -19.98 -10.92
C TYR A 50 -2.59 -21.31 -11.66
N CYS A 51 -1.63 -21.64 -12.53
CA CYS A 51 -1.56 -22.99 -13.09
C CYS A 51 -0.92 -23.92 -12.05
N SER A 52 -1.65 -24.94 -11.61
CA SER A 52 -1.09 -25.97 -10.74
C SER A 52 -0.09 -26.82 -11.53
N TYR A 53 1.19 -26.60 -11.27
CA TYR A 53 2.24 -27.41 -11.87
C TYR A 53 2.38 -28.73 -11.10
N THR A 54 1.96 -29.84 -11.71
CA THR A 54 2.27 -31.18 -11.20
C THR A 54 3.64 -31.60 -11.74
N ALA A 55 4.66 -31.54 -10.88
CA ALA A 55 6.03 -31.87 -11.26
C ALA A 55 6.20 -33.39 -11.45
N SER A 56 6.40 -33.84 -12.69
CA SER A 56 7.07 -35.12 -12.97
C SER A 56 8.57 -34.96 -12.68
N SER A 57 9.04 -35.62 -11.63
CA SER A 57 10.42 -35.78 -11.15
C SER A 57 11.55 -35.26 -12.07
N ARG A 58 11.85 -33.96 -12.02
CA ARG A 58 13.21 -33.42 -12.25
C ARG A 58 13.42 -32.25 -11.29
N GLY A 59 14.40 -32.39 -10.40
CA GLY A 59 14.73 -31.42 -9.37
C GLY A 59 15.12 -30.07 -9.97
N GLY A 60 14.36 -29.04 -9.61
CA GLY A 60 14.67 -27.64 -9.87
C GLY A 60 14.29 -26.83 -8.64
N GLY A 61 15.28 -26.19 -8.02
CA GLY A 61 15.12 -25.50 -6.74
C GLY A 61 14.19 -24.29 -6.82
N TYR A 62 13.45 -24.05 -5.73
CA TYR A 62 12.68 -22.84 -5.52
C TYR A 62 13.62 -21.64 -5.32
N SER A 63 13.57 -20.69 -6.25
CA SER A 63 14.13 -19.35 -6.05
C SER A 63 13.43 -18.67 -4.86
N LYS A 64 14.20 -18.03 -3.99
CA LYS A 64 13.72 -17.37 -2.77
C LYS A 64 12.55 -16.43 -3.08
N SER A 65 11.37 -16.73 -2.55
CA SER A 65 10.27 -15.75 -2.47
C SER A 65 10.72 -14.60 -1.58
N CYS A 66 10.43 -13.36 -1.97
CA CYS A 66 10.43 -12.22 -1.06
C CYS A 66 9.34 -12.46 0.00
N GLY A 67 9.70 -13.20 1.04
CA GLY A 67 8.85 -13.51 2.17
C GLY A 67 8.93 -12.38 3.17
N SER A 68 8.10 -11.36 3.00
CA SER A 68 7.78 -10.43 4.08
C SER A 68 6.48 -9.70 3.74
N ILE A 69 5.39 -10.10 4.40
CA ILE A 69 4.29 -9.18 4.65
C ILE A 69 4.93 -7.99 5.37
N MET A 70 5.05 -6.85 4.69
CA MET A 70 5.48 -5.61 5.32
C MET A 70 4.35 -5.18 6.26
N VAL A 71 4.45 -5.57 7.52
CA VAL A 71 3.68 -4.96 8.60
C VAL A 71 4.02 -3.48 8.57
N ALA A 72 3.00 -2.62 8.44
CA ALA A 72 3.24 -1.18 8.58
C ALA A 72 3.99 -0.98 9.90
N PRO A 73 5.07 -0.19 9.93
CA PRO A 73 5.81 0.01 11.18
C PRO A 73 4.82 0.41 12.25
N ALA A 74 4.84 -0.28 13.39
CA ALA A 74 4.27 0.30 14.60
C ALA A 74 4.90 1.70 14.74
N ASN A 75 4.12 2.69 15.18
CA ASN A 75 4.46 4.11 15.25
C ASN A 75 5.63 4.41 16.22
N ALA A 76 6.77 3.72 16.09
CA ALA A 76 7.86 3.68 17.04
C ALA A 76 8.74 4.94 17.00
N ASN A 77 8.47 5.87 16.08
CA ASN A 77 9.12 7.17 16.01
C ASN A 77 8.12 8.34 16.13
N LEU A 78 6.95 8.11 16.76
CA LEU A 78 5.94 9.15 16.98
C LEU A 78 5.99 9.75 18.39
N GLU A 79 7.12 9.65 19.07
CA GLU A 79 7.32 10.33 20.35
C GLU A 79 7.50 11.83 20.07
N GLY A 80 6.45 12.61 20.34
CA GLY A 80 6.44 14.07 20.16
C GLY A 80 5.62 14.61 18.97
N LEU A 81 4.95 13.76 18.18
CA LEU A 81 4.12 14.21 17.05
C LEU A 81 2.60 14.17 17.30
N MET A 82 2.17 14.33 18.55
CA MET A 82 0.85 14.81 19.04
C MET A 82 0.49 14.11 20.36
N PRO A 83 -0.01 14.82 21.39
CA PRO A 83 -0.73 14.19 22.48
C PRO A 83 -1.99 13.52 21.93
N ILE A 84 -2.13 12.22 22.13
CA ILE A 84 -3.33 11.42 21.78
C ILE A 84 -4.53 11.84 22.64
N ASP A 85 -4.29 12.60 23.71
CA ASP A 85 -5.28 13.01 24.71
C ASP A 85 -6.26 14.10 24.21
N ASP A 86 -5.97 14.77 23.09
CA ASP A 86 -6.86 15.80 22.49
C ASP A 86 -7.80 15.24 21.40
N LEU A 87 -7.87 13.92 21.24
CA LEU A 87 -8.81 13.25 20.33
C LEU A 87 -10.20 13.19 20.97
N ASP A 88 -10.92 14.32 20.95
CA ASP A 88 -12.37 14.30 21.16
C ASP A 88 -13.01 13.49 20.03
N THR A 89 -13.55 12.31 20.39
CA THR A 89 -14.10 11.26 19.51
C THR A 89 -15.37 11.65 18.74
N THR A 90 -15.68 12.94 18.67
CA THR A 90 -16.93 13.45 18.14
C THR A 90 -16.82 14.08 16.75
N ASP A 91 -15.61 14.32 16.22
CA ASP A 91 -15.45 15.05 14.96
C ASP A 91 -14.33 14.49 14.05
N GLY A 92 -14.70 13.76 13.00
CA GLY A 92 -13.78 13.18 12.00
C GLY A 92 -13.01 14.20 11.14
N SER A 93 -13.33 15.48 11.27
CA SER A 93 -12.81 16.58 10.46
C SER A 93 -11.32 16.92 10.71
N LYS A 94 -10.77 16.57 11.88
CA LYS A 94 -9.40 16.98 12.26
C LYS A 94 -8.30 16.13 11.62
N LEU A 95 -8.51 14.82 11.48
CA LEU A 95 -7.53 13.93 10.85
C LEU A 95 -7.46 14.17 9.34
N GLU A 96 -8.61 14.37 8.69
CA GLU A 96 -8.68 14.74 7.27
C GLU A 96 -8.01 16.08 7.01
N LYS A 97 -8.24 17.08 7.87
CA LYS A 97 -7.61 18.39 7.77
C LYS A 97 -6.09 18.30 7.93
N TYR A 98 -5.59 17.53 8.89
CA TYR A 98 -4.15 17.33 9.10
C TYR A 98 -3.47 16.65 7.89
N VAL A 99 -4.07 15.59 7.36
CA VAL A 99 -3.56 14.92 6.15
C VAL A 99 -3.53 15.90 4.97
N ARG A 100 -4.56 16.72 4.81
CA ARG A 100 -4.63 17.72 3.73
C ARG A 100 -3.58 18.82 3.88
N ASP A 101 -3.32 19.27 5.11
CA ASP A 101 -2.35 20.33 5.40
C ASP A 101 -0.89 19.84 5.32
N THR A 102 -0.66 18.52 5.39
CA THR A 102 0.68 17.90 5.30
C THR A 102 1.04 17.48 3.86
N LEU A 103 0.07 17.43 2.95
CA LEU A 103 0.29 17.10 1.55
C LEU A 103 0.76 18.34 0.79
N ASP A 104 2.08 18.44 0.57
CA ASP A 104 2.67 19.50 -0.24
C ASP A 104 2.50 19.18 -1.75
N PRO A 105 1.68 19.95 -2.50
CA PRO A 105 1.47 19.72 -3.92
C PRO A 105 2.70 20.09 -4.78
N SER A 106 3.72 20.72 -4.20
CA SER A 106 4.94 21.12 -4.90
C SER A 106 6.03 20.04 -4.94
N LEU A 107 5.78 18.87 -4.32
CA LEU A 107 6.71 17.74 -4.32
C LEU A 107 7.13 17.33 -5.74
N SER A 108 8.42 17.08 -5.88
CA SER A 108 9.08 16.81 -7.14
C SER A 108 10.20 15.77 -6.98
N TRP A 109 10.74 15.29 -8.10
CA TRP A 109 11.87 14.36 -8.08
C TRP A 109 13.14 14.96 -7.45
N LYS A 110 13.26 16.30 -7.42
CA LYS A 110 14.38 16.99 -6.76
C LYS A 110 14.38 16.78 -5.26
N ASP A 111 13.22 16.55 -4.65
CA ASP A 111 13.11 16.30 -3.22
C ASP A 111 13.68 14.92 -2.87
N VAL A 112 13.60 13.96 -3.79
CA VAL A 112 14.24 12.64 -3.62
C VAL A 112 15.76 12.78 -3.67
N GLU A 113 16.29 13.59 -4.61
CA GLU A 113 17.72 13.88 -4.70
C GLU A 113 18.22 14.61 -3.46
N TRP A 114 17.47 15.59 -2.98
CA TRP A 114 17.76 16.32 -1.75
C TRP A 114 17.73 15.39 -0.52
N LEU A 115 16.69 14.57 -0.36
CA LEU A 115 16.58 13.59 0.73
C LEU A 115 17.79 12.66 0.73
N LYS A 116 18.20 12.18 -0.45
CA LYS A 116 19.37 11.34 -0.62
C LYS A 116 20.68 12.05 -0.24
N SER A 117 20.75 13.38 -0.37
CA SER A 117 21.93 14.16 0.03
C SER A 117 22.07 14.32 1.54
N ILE A 118 20.97 14.23 2.29
CA ILE A 118 20.93 14.46 3.74
C ILE A 118 20.80 13.18 4.57
N THR A 119 20.63 12.01 3.93
CA THR A 119 20.55 10.72 4.62
C THR A 119 21.37 9.64 3.93
N SER A 120 21.93 8.72 4.73
CA SER A 120 22.56 7.48 4.25
C SER A 120 21.59 6.30 4.22
N LEU A 121 20.36 6.48 4.69
CA LEU A 121 19.34 5.43 4.72
C LEU A 121 18.75 5.16 3.34
N PRO A 122 18.36 3.91 3.03
CA PRO A 122 17.69 3.59 1.78
C PRO A 122 16.33 4.28 1.68
N ILE A 123 16.13 5.07 0.63
CA ILE A 123 14.87 5.76 0.35
C ILE A 123 13.95 4.84 -0.45
N LEU A 124 12.75 4.58 0.08
CA LEU A 124 11.72 3.77 -0.56
C LEU A 124 10.59 4.70 -1.04
N LEU A 125 10.28 4.66 -2.33
CA LEU A 125 9.19 5.47 -2.89
C LEU A 125 7.90 4.66 -2.99
N LYS A 126 6.87 5.07 -2.25
CA LYS A 126 5.54 4.46 -2.22
C LYS A 126 4.56 5.32 -3.01
N GLY A 127 3.69 4.67 -3.79
CA GLY A 127 2.70 5.39 -4.61
C GLY A 127 2.85 5.14 -6.11
N ILE A 128 3.89 4.42 -6.52
CA ILE A 128 4.22 4.22 -7.93
C ILE A 128 3.28 3.17 -8.53
N VAL A 129 2.54 3.54 -9.57
CA VAL A 129 1.58 2.65 -10.26
C VAL A 129 1.75 2.65 -11.78
N THR A 130 2.84 3.24 -12.30
CA THR A 130 3.16 3.31 -13.73
C THR A 130 4.63 2.94 -13.97
N ALA A 131 4.97 2.39 -15.15
CA ALA A 131 6.37 2.20 -15.53
C ALA A 131 7.17 3.49 -15.55
N GLU A 132 6.55 4.58 -16.03
CA GLU A 132 7.25 5.83 -16.23
C GLU A 132 7.74 6.44 -14.91
N ASP A 133 6.88 6.47 -13.89
CA ASP A 133 7.26 6.95 -12.57
C ASP A 133 8.23 6.01 -11.89
N ALA A 134 8.17 4.70 -12.17
CA ALA A 134 9.16 3.76 -11.69
C ALA A 134 10.55 4.04 -12.28
N ARG A 135 10.61 4.45 -13.55
CA ARG A 135 11.85 4.87 -14.23
C ARG A 135 12.42 6.14 -13.60
N LYS A 136 11.57 7.16 -13.38
CA LYS A 136 11.95 8.44 -12.74
C LYS A 136 12.43 8.22 -11.30
N ALA A 137 11.77 7.34 -10.55
CA ALA A 137 12.17 6.95 -9.20
C ALA A 137 13.60 6.37 -9.16
N VAL A 138 13.94 5.50 -10.11
CA VAL A 138 15.29 4.93 -10.24
C VAL A 138 16.30 6.02 -10.60
N GLU A 139 15.97 6.90 -11.55
CA GLU A 139 16.83 8.01 -11.98
C GLU A 139 17.12 8.99 -10.84
N ALA A 140 16.11 9.31 -10.03
CA ALA A 140 16.25 10.13 -8.82
C ALA A 140 17.01 9.42 -7.68
N GLY A 141 17.31 8.13 -7.85
CA GLY A 141 18.20 7.39 -6.95
C GLY A 141 17.49 6.73 -5.77
N ALA A 142 16.21 6.42 -5.88
CA ALA A 142 15.49 5.60 -4.91
C ALA A 142 16.15 4.22 -4.75
N ALA A 143 16.18 3.71 -3.53
CA ALA A 143 16.73 2.39 -3.22
C ALA A 143 15.74 1.26 -3.50
N SER A 144 14.44 1.56 -3.47
CA SER A 144 13.38 0.60 -3.79
C SER A 144 12.05 1.32 -4.06
N ILE A 145 11.14 0.60 -4.71
CA ILE A 145 9.81 1.08 -5.11
C ILE A 145 8.75 0.22 -4.42
N ILE A 146 7.73 0.89 -3.89
CA ILE A 146 6.53 0.28 -3.32
C ILE A 146 5.34 0.59 -4.23
N VAL A 147 4.84 -0.44 -4.93
CA VAL A 147 3.65 -0.35 -5.78
C VAL A 147 2.41 -0.29 -4.88
N SER A 148 1.68 0.83 -4.94
CA SER A 148 0.57 1.14 -4.04
C SER A 148 -0.26 2.30 -4.57
N ASN A 149 -1.59 2.18 -4.63
CA ASN A 149 -2.53 3.29 -4.85
C ASN A 149 -3.22 3.74 -3.54
N HIS A 150 -2.57 3.47 -2.40
CA HIS A 150 -3.04 3.88 -1.07
C HIS A 150 -4.38 3.26 -0.64
N GLY A 151 -4.68 2.06 -1.13
CA GLY A 151 -5.97 1.40 -0.88
C GLY A 151 -7.12 2.08 -1.59
N ALA A 152 -6.87 2.67 -2.76
CA ALA A 152 -7.85 3.42 -3.55
C ALA A 152 -8.45 4.64 -2.83
N ARG A 153 -7.75 5.21 -1.83
CA ARG A 153 -8.22 6.35 -1.01
C ARG A 153 -7.77 7.73 -1.51
N GLN A 154 -6.97 7.79 -2.57
CA GLN A 154 -6.42 9.04 -3.08
C GLN A 154 -6.97 9.38 -4.47
N LEU A 155 -6.58 8.62 -5.48
CA LEU A 155 -7.02 8.82 -6.86
C LEU A 155 -7.91 7.66 -7.27
N ASP A 156 -9.17 7.96 -7.61
CA ASP A 156 -10.06 6.98 -8.23
C ASP A 156 -9.80 6.88 -9.75
N TYR A 157 -10.28 5.82 -10.38
CA TYR A 157 -9.93 5.40 -11.75
C TYR A 157 -8.42 5.14 -11.99
N ALA A 158 -7.63 4.96 -10.93
CA ALA A 158 -6.24 4.53 -11.02
C ALA A 158 -6.18 3.02 -11.30
N PRO A 159 -5.10 2.51 -11.92
CA PRO A 159 -4.95 1.08 -12.14
C PRO A 159 -4.88 0.32 -10.81
N ALA A 160 -5.47 -0.88 -10.77
CA ALA A 160 -5.28 -1.79 -9.64
C ALA A 160 -3.80 -2.12 -9.45
N THR A 161 -3.36 -2.11 -8.19
CA THR A 161 -1.92 -2.25 -7.84
C THR A 161 -1.29 -3.55 -8.38
N ILE A 162 -2.04 -4.65 -8.36
CA ILE A 162 -1.56 -5.94 -8.87
C ILE A 162 -1.44 -5.95 -10.40
N SER A 163 -2.28 -5.18 -11.10
CA SER A 163 -2.19 -5.01 -12.55
C SER A 163 -0.97 -4.15 -12.93
N ALA A 164 -0.71 -3.09 -12.16
CA ALA A 164 0.46 -2.22 -12.35
C ALA A 164 1.79 -2.91 -12.03
N LEU A 165 1.77 -3.93 -11.16
CA LEU A 165 2.97 -4.60 -10.67
C LEU A 165 3.82 -5.20 -11.80
N GLU A 166 3.19 -5.83 -12.80
CA GLU A 166 3.90 -6.46 -13.91
C GLU A 166 4.67 -5.42 -14.75
N GLU A 167 4.01 -4.33 -15.11
CA GLU A 167 4.59 -3.24 -15.89
C GLU A 167 5.76 -2.56 -15.14
N VAL A 168 5.55 -2.22 -13.87
CA VAL A 168 6.59 -1.63 -13.01
C VAL A 168 7.77 -2.60 -12.86
N HIS A 169 7.51 -3.89 -12.69
CA HIS A 169 8.55 -4.90 -12.57
C HIS A 169 9.40 -5.02 -13.84
N ARG A 170 8.77 -5.09 -15.02
CA ARG A 170 9.47 -5.22 -16.30
C ARG A 170 10.42 -4.06 -16.57
N THR A 171 10.02 -2.85 -16.20
CA THR A 171 10.85 -1.64 -16.35
C THR A 171 12.10 -1.67 -15.46
N ASN A 172 12.05 -2.43 -14.36
CA ASN A 172 13.04 -2.41 -13.29
C ASN A 172 13.90 -3.68 -13.20
N ALA A 173 13.71 -4.64 -14.11
CA ALA A 173 14.18 -6.04 -14.03
C ALA A 173 15.69 -6.27 -13.87
N ARG A 174 16.52 -5.23 -13.73
CA ARG A 174 17.96 -5.33 -13.44
C ARG A 174 18.52 -4.39 -12.37
N ARG A 175 17.72 -3.53 -11.70
CA ARG A 175 18.28 -2.43 -10.88
C ARG A 175 17.90 -2.35 -9.40
N LEU A 176 16.69 -2.71 -8.95
CA LEU A 176 16.29 -2.50 -7.54
C LEU A 176 15.34 -3.59 -7.01
N PRO A 177 15.37 -3.93 -5.71
CA PRO A 177 14.33 -4.70 -5.05
C PRO A 177 13.01 -3.91 -5.00
N PHE A 178 11.85 -4.59 -5.13
CA PHE A 178 10.52 -3.97 -5.07
C PHE A 178 9.60 -4.75 -4.13
N CYS A 179 8.58 -4.06 -3.61
CA CYS A 179 7.51 -4.67 -2.81
C CYS A 179 6.16 -4.17 -3.33
N SER A 180 5.18 -5.06 -3.47
CA SER A 180 3.79 -4.66 -3.62
C SER A 180 3.15 -4.56 -2.23
N LYS A 181 2.37 -3.50 -1.97
CA LYS A 181 1.49 -3.48 -0.80
C LYS A 181 0.07 -3.79 -1.27
N ALA A 182 -0.37 -5.03 -1.01
CA ALA A 182 -1.77 -5.40 -1.20
C ALA A 182 -2.64 -4.51 -0.30
N SER A 183 -3.69 -3.95 -0.90
CA SER A 183 -4.71 -3.16 -0.21
C SER A 183 -5.80 -4.07 0.33
#